data_AF-A0A937GQN9-F1
#
_entry.id   AF-A0A937GQN9-F1
#
_cell.length_a   1.000
_cell.length_b   1.000
_cell.length_c   1.000
_cell.angle_alpha   90.00
_cell.angle_beta   90.00
_cell.angle_gamma   90.00
#
_symmetry.space_group_name_H-M   'P 1'
#
loop_
_entity.id
_entity.type
_entity.pdbx_description
1 polymer ?
#
loop_
_entity_poly.entity_id
_entity_poly.type
_entity_poly.pdbx_seq_one_letter_code
_entity_poly.pdbx_strand_id
1 'polypeptide(L)'
;MQSTLSSTTKLFVILLIILGLLNFVQAYATGLLFDEAYYWYYAQKLEWGYFDHPPMVAWIIASSSYIQGELGVRLLFIGLHLGSIALLYDTLKSDTRIKPLYFLGLLLCFPLFQYYGFLALPDSPFLFFTALFFWAYRRFLSKEDYLIAFVLGISMAGMMYSKYYGFLLIFGVLFSNLNLLKNKRAWLALIVSVLLYTPHLMWQIETNFESVLFHLNERPNHAYNFSEFTLGYFLNVLTVFGLMGILIFPLSLKESKTDLFKKANWYAALVVIGFFFISSFSKKTQAQWFLPLVIPLFLLTFHTAAKKLEQQNYLRIILLSNLIILGVGRLFLAFEHISPIALETHGHSKWVKALAQKAGDRPVLFKNSYQRASIYQFYSGQKASSLNEIRYRNNQYGLRGYEEIRAAKEVVLLEKTREKAFDSIAYKDNSLFYLKPLETPRIYEKLIWKYEDGALSLHNGHSFAIALKGFELNLARLNAYKEFLGAESISDFQFEGGQIEPGQTLEVNSAFLRNVKHSPFFKLSLTFDGLPPNIQGLSLKNQ
;
A
#
# COMPACT_ATOMS: atom_id res chain seq x y z
N MET A 1 -42.70 -20.60 -5.21
CA MET A 1 -43.08 -19.22 -4.80
C MET A 1 -41.92 -18.29 -5.12
N GLN A 2 -42.03 -17.46 -6.16
CA GLN A 2 -41.05 -16.38 -6.40
C GLN A 2 -41.31 -15.28 -5.37
N SER A 3 -40.45 -15.15 -4.35
CA SER A 3 -40.54 -14.04 -3.41
C SER A 3 -40.20 -12.74 -4.14
N THR A 4 -41.23 -11.97 -4.52
CA THR A 4 -41.02 -10.66 -5.15
C THR A 4 -40.35 -9.72 -4.16
N LEU A 5 -39.14 -9.24 -4.49
CA LEU A 5 -38.41 -8.26 -3.70
C LEU A 5 -39.27 -7.03 -3.38
N SER A 6 -39.15 -6.49 -2.16
CA SER A 6 -39.82 -5.24 -1.80
C SER A 6 -39.36 -4.09 -2.70
N SER A 7 -40.24 -3.11 -2.98
CA SER A 7 -39.89 -1.95 -3.82
C SER A 7 -38.62 -1.23 -3.35
N THR A 8 -38.43 -1.13 -2.03
CA THR A 8 -37.24 -0.55 -1.42
C THR A 8 -35.97 -1.35 -1.74
N THR A 9 -36.03 -2.68 -1.69
CA THR A 9 -34.89 -3.55 -2.04
C THR A 9 -34.60 -3.48 -3.53
N LYS A 10 -35.62 -3.45 -4.39
CA LYS A 10 -35.46 -3.27 -5.84
C LYS A 10 -34.72 -1.96 -6.16
N LEU A 11 -35.13 -0.85 -5.53
CA LEU A 11 -34.47 0.44 -5.72
C LEU A 11 -33.01 0.41 -5.27
N PHE A 12 -32.71 -0.19 -4.12
CA PHE A 12 -31.32 -0.34 -3.65
C PHE A 12 -30.46 -1.12 -4.66
N VAL A 13 -30.96 -2.26 -5.16
CA VAL A 13 -30.25 -3.07 -6.15
C VAL A 13 -30.01 -2.29 -7.44
N ILE A 14 -31.01 -1.55 -7.95
CA ILE A 14 -30.84 -0.70 -9.13
C ILE A 14 -29.74 0.34 -8.93
N LEU A 15 -29.76 1.05 -7.79
CA LEU A 15 -28.75 2.06 -7.48
C LEU A 15 -27.34 1.44 -7.36
N LEU A 16 -27.24 0.24 -6.77
CA LEU A 16 -25.98 -0.49 -6.65
C LEU A 16 -25.44 -0.92 -8.03
N ILE A 17 -26.31 -1.38 -8.93
CA ILE A 17 -25.96 -1.72 -10.31
C ILE A 17 -25.47 -0.47 -11.06
N ILE A 18 -26.17 0.66 -10.93
CA ILE A 18 -25.75 1.93 -11.54
C ILE A 18 -24.35 2.34 -11.06
N LEU A 19 -24.09 2.28 -9.75
CA LEU A 19 -22.77 2.56 -9.20
C LEU A 19 -21.71 1.58 -9.73
N GLY A 20 -22.04 0.29 -9.83
CA GLY A 20 -21.17 -0.73 -10.41
C GLY A 20 -20.80 -0.41 -11.85
N LEU A 21 -21.77 -0.03 -12.68
CA LEU A 21 -21.54 0.39 -14.08
C LEU A 21 -20.67 1.64 -14.16
N LEU A 22 -20.90 2.64 -13.29
CA LEU A 22 -20.06 3.84 -13.24
C LEU A 22 -18.61 3.50 -12.87
N ASN A 23 -18.41 2.61 -11.89
CA ASN A 23 -17.09 2.16 -11.48
C ASN A 23 -16.40 1.31 -12.55
N PHE A 24 -17.16 0.49 -13.28
CA PHE A 24 -16.65 -0.25 -14.44
C PHE A 24 -16.16 0.68 -15.54
N VAL A 25 -16.98 1.66 -15.94
CA VAL A 25 -16.60 2.67 -16.95
C VAL A 25 -15.37 3.45 -16.48
N GLN A 26 -15.31 3.85 -15.21
CA GLN A 26 -14.15 4.54 -14.66
C GLN A 26 -12.89 3.68 -14.69
N ALA A 27 -12.98 2.41 -14.28
CA ALA A 27 -11.86 1.49 -14.24
C ALA A 27 -11.26 1.26 -15.64
N TYR A 28 -12.12 1.24 -16.67
CA TYR A 28 -11.71 1.14 -18.07
C TYR A 28 -11.12 2.45 -18.61
N ALA A 29 -11.69 3.60 -18.25
CA ALA A 29 -11.30 4.91 -18.81
C ALA A 29 -10.08 5.56 -18.14
N THR A 30 -9.50 4.95 -17.11
CA THR A 30 -8.42 5.54 -16.31
C THR A 30 -7.14 4.69 -16.44
N GLY A 31 -5.98 5.29 -16.70
CA GLY A 31 -4.70 4.54 -16.64
C GLY A 31 -4.36 4.06 -15.23
N LEU A 32 -3.43 3.10 -15.09
CA LEU A 32 -3.02 2.63 -13.77
C LEU A 32 -2.31 3.72 -12.96
N LEU A 33 -2.57 3.74 -11.66
CA LEU A 33 -1.69 4.37 -10.69
C LEU A 33 -0.37 3.58 -10.59
N PHE A 34 0.70 4.25 -10.15
CA PHE A 34 1.99 3.63 -9.86
C PHE A 34 1.87 2.48 -8.86
N ASP A 35 1.07 2.69 -7.82
CA ASP A 35 0.81 1.67 -6.79
C ASP A 35 0.06 0.47 -7.39
N GLU A 36 -0.92 0.68 -8.27
CA GLU A 36 -1.65 -0.43 -8.93
C GLU A 36 -0.73 -1.25 -9.83
N ALA A 37 0.12 -0.59 -10.63
CA ALA A 37 1.10 -1.29 -11.45
C ALA A 37 2.10 -2.07 -10.58
N TYR A 38 2.47 -1.53 -9.43
CA TYR A 38 3.37 -2.20 -8.49
C TYR A 38 2.71 -3.40 -7.79
N TYR A 39 1.43 -3.32 -7.44
CA TYR A 39 0.68 -4.49 -6.94
C TYR A 39 0.36 -5.50 -8.04
N TRP A 40 0.22 -5.06 -9.30
CA TRP A 40 0.21 -5.97 -10.45
C TRP A 40 1.55 -6.70 -10.60
N TYR A 41 2.67 -6.04 -10.35
CA TYR A 41 3.98 -6.70 -10.30
C TYR A 41 4.03 -7.75 -9.19
N TYR A 42 3.44 -7.49 -8.01
CA TYR A 42 3.30 -8.49 -6.94
C TYR A 42 2.54 -9.72 -7.45
N ALA A 43 1.42 -9.49 -8.15
CA ALA A 43 0.57 -10.55 -8.68
C ALA A 43 1.25 -11.50 -9.69
N GLN A 44 2.38 -11.10 -10.30
CA GLN A 44 3.13 -11.96 -11.24
C GLN A 44 3.78 -13.18 -10.58
N LYS A 45 4.02 -13.13 -9.26
CA LYS A 45 4.53 -14.26 -8.48
C LYS A 45 3.87 -14.23 -7.11
N LEU A 46 2.86 -15.09 -6.93
CA LEU A 46 2.06 -15.14 -5.72
C LEU A 46 2.88 -15.64 -4.54
N GLU A 47 2.96 -14.81 -3.51
CA GLU A 47 3.60 -15.10 -2.24
C GLU A 47 2.63 -14.85 -1.09
N TRP A 48 3.01 -15.28 0.11
CA TRP A 48 2.22 -15.06 1.33
C TRP A 48 2.44 -13.68 1.93
N GLY A 49 3.31 -12.85 1.37
CA GLY A 49 3.52 -11.44 1.70
C GLY A 49 4.41 -10.76 0.66
N TYR A 50 4.54 -9.45 0.76
CA TYR A 50 5.39 -8.63 -0.11
C TYR A 50 6.08 -7.53 0.70
N PHE A 51 7.05 -6.86 0.09
CA PHE A 51 7.96 -5.92 0.75
C PHE A 51 7.26 -4.94 1.70
N ASP A 52 6.18 -4.28 1.28
CA ASP A 52 5.48 -3.29 2.11
C ASP A 52 4.03 -3.65 2.48
N HIS A 53 3.48 -4.76 1.98
CA HIS A 53 2.08 -5.11 2.18
C HIS A 53 1.84 -6.61 2.36
N PRO A 54 0.79 -6.98 3.13
CA PRO A 54 0.17 -8.30 3.07
C PRO A 54 -0.33 -8.65 1.65
N PRO A 55 -0.61 -9.94 1.36
CA PRO A 55 -0.73 -10.43 0.00
C PRO A 55 -2.09 -10.25 -0.68
N MET A 56 -3.15 -9.84 0.03
CA MET A 56 -4.53 -9.89 -0.50
C MET A 56 -4.71 -9.09 -1.79
N VAL A 57 -4.08 -7.91 -1.90
CA VAL A 57 -4.17 -7.08 -3.12
C VAL A 57 -3.63 -7.83 -4.34
N ALA A 58 -2.50 -8.52 -4.19
CA ALA A 58 -1.86 -9.26 -5.27
C ALA A 58 -2.65 -10.53 -5.64
N TRP A 59 -3.18 -11.24 -4.65
CA TRP A 59 -4.03 -12.42 -4.89
C TRP A 59 -5.29 -12.06 -5.68
N ILE A 60 -5.93 -10.94 -5.35
CA ILE A 60 -7.11 -10.47 -6.07
C ILE A 60 -6.74 -10.11 -7.50
N ILE A 61 -5.68 -9.32 -7.72
CA ILE A 61 -5.24 -8.96 -9.08
C ILE A 61 -4.89 -10.22 -9.88
N ALA A 62 -4.16 -11.18 -9.30
CA ALA A 62 -3.79 -12.42 -9.97
C ALA A 62 -5.03 -13.25 -10.36
N SER A 63 -6.06 -13.29 -9.52
CA SER A 63 -7.28 -14.04 -9.79
C SER A 63 -8.10 -13.51 -10.96
N SER A 64 -7.86 -12.27 -11.41
CA SER A 64 -8.45 -11.68 -12.61
C SER A 64 -7.44 -11.42 -13.75
N SER A 65 -6.23 -11.98 -13.66
CA SER A 65 -5.14 -11.78 -14.64
C SER A 65 -5.45 -12.30 -16.05
N TYR A 66 -6.44 -13.17 -16.21
CA TYR A 66 -6.93 -13.63 -17.51
C TYR A 66 -7.63 -12.52 -18.32
N ILE A 67 -8.00 -11.41 -17.68
CA ILE A 67 -8.52 -10.20 -18.32
C ILE A 67 -7.34 -9.26 -18.56
N GLN A 68 -7.13 -8.86 -19.81
CA GLN A 68 -6.02 -7.98 -20.15
C GLN A 68 -6.32 -6.51 -19.82
N GLY A 69 -5.25 -5.72 -19.67
CA GLY A 69 -5.33 -4.28 -19.44
C GLY A 69 -5.79 -3.89 -18.03
N GLU A 70 -6.06 -2.61 -17.86
CA GLU A 70 -6.36 -1.99 -16.56
C GLU A 70 -7.62 -2.57 -15.90
N LEU A 71 -8.59 -2.98 -16.72
CA LEU A 71 -9.81 -3.60 -16.23
C LEU A 71 -9.54 -4.92 -15.51
N GLY A 72 -8.60 -5.73 -16.02
CA GLY A 72 -8.23 -6.99 -15.37
C GLY A 72 -7.60 -6.79 -13.99
N VAL A 73 -6.93 -5.66 -13.77
CA VAL A 73 -6.38 -5.30 -12.46
C VAL A 73 -7.48 -4.89 -11.47
N ARG A 74 -8.57 -4.27 -11.96
CA ARG A 74 -9.58 -3.60 -11.10
C ARG A 74 -10.93 -4.30 -10.97
N LEU A 75 -11.27 -5.25 -11.85
CA LEU A 75 -12.63 -5.80 -11.94
C LEU A 75 -13.14 -6.35 -10.60
N LEU A 76 -12.35 -7.16 -9.92
CA LEU A 76 -12.75 -7.77 -8.65
C LEU A 76 -12.80 -6.75 -7.51
N PHE A 77 -12.05 -5.66 -7.59
CA PHE A 77 -12.10 -4.55 -6.63
C PHE A 77 -13.43 -3.81 -6.70
N ILE A 78 -14.00 -3.67 -7.90
CA ILE A 78 -15.37 -3.16 -8.08
C ILE A 78 -16.36 -4.07 -7.33
N GLY A 79 -16.24 -5.39 -7.50
CA GLY A 79 -17.07 -6.38 -6.81
C GLY A 79 -16.96 -6.28 -5.28
N LEU A 80 -15.75 -6.19 -4.73
CA LEU A 80 -15.49 -6.01 -3.31
C LEU A 80 -16.11 -4.72 -2.76
N HIS A 81 -16.04 -3.63 -3.53
CA HIS A 81 -16.65 -2.38 -3.13
C HIS A 81 -18.18 -2.47 -3.09
N LEU A 82 -18.82 -3.02 -4.13
CA LEU A 82 -20.27 -3.24 -4.15
C LEU A 82 -20.70 -4.18 -3.02
N GLY A 83 -19.91 -5.22 -2.74
CA GLY A 83 -20.10 -6.14 -1.63
C GLY A 83 -20.03 -5.42 -0.27
N SER A 84 -19.08 -4.50 -0.11
CA SER A 84 -18.96 -3.66 1.09
C SER A 84 -20.24 -2.86 1.31
N ILE A 85 -20.74 -2.19 0.26
CA ILE A 85 -21.96 -1.40 0.31
C ILE A 85 -23.18 -2.27 0.65
N ALA A 86 -23.29 -3.46 0.05
CA ALA A 86 -24.36 -4.41 0.33
C ALA A 86 -24.34 -4.90 1.78
N LEU A 87 -23.16 -5.22 2.32
CA LEU A 87 -22.98 -5.62 3.72
C LEU A 87 -23.35 -4.49 4.68
N LEU A 88 -22.97 -3.25 4.39
CA LEU A 88 -23.35 -2.09 5.20
C LEU A 88 -24.86 -1.84 5.17
N TYR A 89 -25.49 -1.95 4.00
CA TYR A 89 -26.95 -1.81 3.87
C TYR A 89 -27.68 -2.89 4.66
N ASP A 90 -27.22 -4.14 4.56
CA ASP A 90 -27.79 -5.27 5.29
C ASP A 90 -27.60 -5.16 6.81
N THR A 91 -26.45 -4.63 7.25
CA THR A 91 -26.15 -4.39 8.67
C THR A 91 -27.07 -3.36 9.30
N LEU A 92 -27.48 -2.32 8.55
CA LEU A 92 -28.35 -1.27 9.08
C LEU A 92 -29.84 -1.59 8.93
N LYS A 93 -30.24 -2.26 7.83
CA LYS A 93 -31.66 -2.55 7.56
C LYS A 93 -32.29 -3.53 8.57
N SER A 94 -31.46 -4.24 9.35
CA SER A 94 -31.93 -5.09 10.44
C SER A 94 -32.65 -4.30 11.53
N ASP A 95 -32.36 -3.01 11.64
CA ASP A 95 -32.80 -2.19 12.77
C ASP A 95 -34.08 -1.44 12.44
N THR A 96 -34.14 -0.86 11.24
CA THR A 96 -35.27 -0.06 10.78
C THR A 96 -35.40 -0.08 9.26
N ARG A 97 -36.53 0.41 8.74
CA ARG A 97 -36.71 0.59 7.31
C ARG A 97 -35.82 1.72 6.80
N ILE A 98 -34.90 1.39 5.91
CA ILE A 98 -33.96 2.33 5.31
C ILE A 98 -34.43 2.78 3.94
N LYS A 99 -34.40 4.09 3.70
CA LYS A 99 -34.58 4.67 2.36
C LYS A 99 -33.26 4.59 1.58
N PRO A 100 -33.17 3.82 0.46
CA PRO A 100 -31.92 3.57 -0.26
C PRO A 100 -31.22 4.83 -0.75
N LEU A 101 -31.98 5.87 -1.14
CA LEU A 101 -31.43 7.14 -1.61
C LEU A 101 -30.61 7.85 -0.53
N TYR A 102 -31.11 7.89 0.71
CA TYR A 102 -30.38 8.52 1.82
C TYR A 102 -29.18 7.67 2.26
N PHE A 103 -29.32 6.34 2.24
CA PHE A 103 -28.22 5.42 2.47
C PHE A 103 -27.06 5.64 1.49
N LEU A 104 -27.36 5.54 0.19
CA LEU A 104 -26.32 5.67 -0.81
C LEU A 104 -25.79 7.10 -0.90
N GLY A 105 -26.67 8.11 -0.80
CA GLY A 105 -26.25 9.52 -0.80
C GLY A 105 -25.26 9.84 0.31
N LEU A 106 -25.54 9.42 1.55
CA LEU A 106 -24.61 9.63 2.67
C LEU A 106 -23.30 8.85 2.48
N LEU A 107 -23.34 7.63 1.96
CA LEU A 107 -22.14 6.84 1.73
C LEU A 107 -21.26 7.40 0.60
N LEU A 108 -21.88 7.97 -0.44
CA LEU A 108 -21.19 8.66 -1.53
C LEU A 108 -20.48 9.94 -1.09
N CYS A 109 -20.74 10.47 0.12
CA CYS A 109 -20.04 11.64 0.66
C CYS A 109 -18.59 11.38 1.07
N PHE A 110 -18.16 10.12 1.11
CA PHE A 110 -16.81 9.73 1.50
C PHE A 110 -15.97 9.51 0.23
N PRO A 111 -15.34 10.56 -0.35
CA PRO A 111 -14.78 10.51 -1.69
C PRO A 111 -13.71 9.42 -1.84
N LEU A 112 -12.85 9.27 -0.82
CA LEU A 112 -11.84 8.23 -0.84
C LEU A 112 -12.48 6.84 -0.86
N PHE A 113 -13.49 6.57 -0.04
CA PHE A 113 -14.22 5.29 -0.06
C PHE A 113 -14.78 4.99 -1.46
N GLN A 114 -15.23 6.01 -2.20
CA GLN A 114 -15.74 5.86 -3.58
C GLN A 114 -14.63 5.63 -4.61
N TYR A 115 -13.46 6.26 -4.46
CA TYR A 115 -12.31 6.01 -5.34
C TYR A 115 -11.77 4.59 -5.22
N TYR A 116 -11.79 4.00 -4.02
CA TYR A 116 -11.50 2.57 -3.82
C TYR A 116 -12.53 1.63 -4.45
N GLY A 117 -13.62 2.17 -5.01
CA GLY A 117 -14.60 1.42 -5.79
C GLY A 117 -14.18 1.08 -7.21
N PHE A 118 -13.09 1.67 -7.71
CA PHE A 118 -12.55 1.39 -9.05
C PHE A 118 -11.01 1.38 -9.09
N LEU A 119 -10.32 1.50 -7.95
CA LEU A 119 -8.87 1.40 -7.83
C LEU A 119 -8.47 0.08 -7.15
N ALA A 120 -7.39 -0.53 -7.65
CA ALA A 120 -6.84 -1.80 -7.15
C ALA A 120 -5.79 -1.57 -6.06
N LEU A 121 -6.26 -1.13 -4.88
CA LEU A 121 -5.40 -0.80 -3.74
C LEU A 121 -5.70 -1.72 -2.54
N PRO A 122 -4.76 -1.90 -1.59
CA PRO A 122 -4.96 -2.77 -0.42
C PRO A 122 -6.13 -2.34 0.49
N ASP A 123 -6.51 -1.06 0.40
CA ASP A 123 -7.66 -0.47 1.10
C ASP A 123 -9.01 -1.08 0.70
N SER A 124 -9.19 -1.46 -0.58
CA SER A 124 -10.47 -1.98 -1.06
C SER A 124 -10.84 -3.33 -0.44
N PRO A 125 -9.98 -4.37 -0.45
CA PRO A 125 -10.29 -5.60 0.28
C PRO A 125 -10.33 -5.37 1.80
N PHE A 126 -9.50 -4.47 2.33
CA PHE A 126 -9.55 -4.10 3.74
C PHE A 126 -10.93 -3.57 4.16
N LEU A 127 -11.52 -2.67 3.36
CA LEU A 127 -12.87 -2.13 3.59
C LEU A 127 -13.96 -3.21 3.47
N PHE A 128 -13.83 -4.12 2.51
CA PHE A 128 -14.75 -5.24 2.36
C PHE A 128 -14.74 -6.14 3.60
N PHE A 129 -13.56 -6.57 4.04
CA PHE A 129 -13.45 -7.39 5.24
C PHE A 129 -13.84 -6.64 6.52
N THR A 130 -13.64 -5.32 6.56
CA THR A 130 -14.17 -4.48 7.66
C THR A 130 -15.70 -4.46 7.66
N ALA A 131 -16.35 -4.29 6.51
CA ALA A 131 -17.80 -4.32 6.39
C ALA A 131 -18.34 -5.71 6.77
N LEU A 132 -17.67 -6.78 6.34
CA LEU A 132 -18.00 -8.16 6.71
C LEU A 132 -17.83 -8.41 8.21
N PHE A 133 -16.78 -7.86 8.81
CA PHE A 133 -16.52 -7.96 10.25
C PHE A 133 -17.64 -7.31 11.08
N PHE A 134 -18.03 -6.08 10.76
CA PHE A 134 -19.15 -5.43 11.47
C PHE A 134 -20.50 -6.07 11.17
N TRP A 135 -20.73 -6.55 9.94
CA TRP A 135 -21.92 -7.32 9.56
C TRP A 135 -22.06 -8.61 10.37
N ALA A 136 -20.95 -9.35 10.51
CA ALA A 136 -20.91 -10.58 11.28
C ALA A 136 -21.00 -10.31 12.79
N TYR A 137 -20.35 -9.25 13.28
CA TYR A 137 -20.41 -8.88 14.68
C TYR A 137 -21.82 -8.46 15.11
N ARG A 138 -22.55 -7.71 14.27
CA ARG A 138 -23.97 -7.39 14.52
C ARG A 138 -24.80 -8.66 14.71
N ARG A 139 -24.62 -9.65 13.82
CA ARG A 139 -25.31 -10.94 13.91
C ARG A 139 -24.90 -11.76 15.13
N PHE A 140 -23.60 -11.74 15.46
CA PHE A 140 -23.05 -12.43 16.61
C PHE A 140 -23.67 -11.92 17.91
N LEU A 141 -23.87 -10.60 18.04
CA LEU A 141 -24.53 -9.99 19.18
C LEU A 141 -26.01 -10.39 19.31
N SER A 142 -26.71 -10.60 18.18
CA SER A 142 -28.11 -11.05 18.19
C SER A 142 -28.23 -12.55 18.48
N LYS A 143 -27.36 -13.36 17.88
CA LYS A 143 -27.32 -14.81 18.05
C LYS A 143 -25.87 -15.28 17.92
N GLU A 144 -25.33 -15.77 19.02
CA GLU A 144 -24.00 -16.35 19.05
C GLU A 144 -24.00 -17.73 18.36
N ASP A 145 -23.72 -17.72 17.06
CA ASP A 145 -23.75 -18.89 16.19
C ASP A 145 -22.32 -19.27 15.73
N TYR A 146 -22.04 -20.57 15.60
CA TYR A 146 -20.72 -21.05 15.18
C TYR A 146 -20.35 -20.63 13.75
N LEU A 147 -21.32 -20.59 12.83
CA LEU A 147 -21.09 -20.11 11.47
C LEU A 147 -20.75 -18.62 11.47
N ILE A 148 -21.44 -17.83 12.30
CA ILE A 148 -21.14 -16.39 12.42
C ILE A 148 -19.77 -16.16 13.07
N ALA A 149 -19.38 -16.96 14.07
CA ALA A 149 -18.04 -16.93 14.63
C ALA A 149 -16.96 -17.30 13.59
N PHE A 150 -17.23 -18.28 12.74
CA PHE A 150 -16.33 -18.64 11.63
C PHE A 150 -16.18 -17.49 10.62
N VAL A 151 -17.30 -16.85 10.23
CA VAL A 151 -17.28 -15.66 9.35
C VAL A 151 -16.53 -14.48 10.01
N LEU A 152 -16.70 -14.28 11.32
CA LEU A 152 -15.90 -13.30 12.07
C LEU A 152 -14.41 -13.60 11.96
N GLY A 153 -13.99 -14.85 12.17
CA GLY A 153 -12.59 -15.26 12.01
C GLY A 153 -12.04 -15.02 10.60
N ILE A 154 -12.80 -15.36 9.56
CA ILE A 154 -12.45 -15.06 8.16
C ILE A 154 -12.27 -13.56 7.96
N SER A 155 -13.20 -12.75 8.47
CA SER A 155 -13.14 -11.30 8.30
C SER A 155 -11.95 -10.66 9.02
N MET A 156 -11.60 -11.16 10.21
CA MET A 156 -10.40 -10.75 10.95
C MET A 156 -9.12 -11.09 10.19
N ALA A 157 -8.99 -12.32 9.70
CA ALA A 157 -7.86 -12.72 8.86
C ALA A 157 -7.80 -11.90 7.57
N GLY A 158 -8.94 -11.70 6.89
CA GLY A 158 -9.02 -10.93 5.64
C GLY A 158 -8.61 -9.47 5.80
N MET A 159 -8.97 -8.82 6.93
CA MET A 159 -8.47 -7.48 7.25
C MET A 159 -6.95 -7.48 7.39
N MET A 160 -6.38 -8.42 8.16
CA MET A 160 -4.94 -8.53 8.39
C MET A 160 -4.16 -8.89 7.12
N TYR A 161 -4.75 -9.70 6.24
CA TYR A 161 -4.24 -10.03 4.91
C TYR A 161 -4.31 -8.88 3.91
N SER A 162 -5.09 -7.84 4.21
CA SER A 162 -5.19 -6.63 3.39
C SER A 162 -4.28 -5.52 3.90
N LYS A 163 -4.32 -5.24 5.22
CA LYS A 163 -3.48 -4.25 5.88
C LYS A 163 -3.19 -4.63 7.34
N TYR A 164 -1.96 -4.41 7.77
CA TYR A 164 -1.54 -4.70 9.14
C TYR A 164 -2.36 -3.98 10.20
N TYR A 165 -2.86 -2.77 9.96
CA TYR A 165 -3.64 -2.01 10.95
C TYR A 165 -5.06 -2.56 11.20
N GLY A 166 -5.47 -3.67 10.58
CA GLY A 166 -6.75 -4.33 10.86
C GLY A 166 -6.94 -4.73 12.33
N PHE A 167 -5.85 -4.98 13.06
CA PHE A 167 -5.91 -5.27 14.50
C PHE A 167 -6.60 -4.14 15.28
N LEU A 168 -6.47 -2.87 14.86
CA LEU A 168 -7.06 -1.73 15.56
C LEU A 168 -8.59 -1.84 15.68
N LEU A 169 -9.25 -2.30 14.61
CA LEU A 169 -10.70 -2.50 14.63
C LEU A 169 -11.10 -3.69 15.50
N ILE A 170 -10.31 -4.77 15.47
CA ILE A 170 -10.50 -5.97 16.29
C ILE A 170 -10.40 -5.60 17.78
N PHE A 171 -9.35 -4.88 18.18
CA PHE A 171 -9.20 -4.41 19.56
C PHE A 171 -10.26 -3.39 19.95
N GLY A 172 -10.70 -2.52 19.05
CA GLY A 172 -11.82 -1.61 19.30
C GLY A 172 -13.10 -2.37 19.68
N VAL A 173 -13.44 -3.43 18.94
CA VAL A 173 -14.58 -4.29 19.29
C VAL A 173 -14.34 -5.00 20.62
N LEU A 174 -13.15 -5.55 20.85
CA LEU A 174 -12.81 -6.19 22.12
C LEU A 174 -12.96 -5.26 23.32
N PHE A 175 -12.41 -4.04 23.25
CA PHE A 175 -12.47 -3.05 24.33
C PHE A 175 -13.90 -2.54 24.57
N SER A 176 -14.77 -2.58 23.57
CA SER A 176 -16.18 -2.28 23.75
C SER A 176 -16.92 -3.33 24.59
N ASN A 177 -16.47 -4.59 24.53
CA ASN A 177 -17.12 -5.76 25.11
C ASN A 177 -16.10 -6.81 25.60
N LEU A 178 -15.52 -6.60 26.78
CA LEU A 178 -14.54 -7.52 27.37
C LEU A 178 -15.11 -8.92 27.69
N ASN A 179 -16.43 -9.09 27.72
CA ASN A 179 -17.05 -10.41 27.92
C ASN A 179 -16.75 -11.36 26.75
N LEU A 180 -16.31 -10.86 25.59
CA LEU A 180 -15.83 -11.69 24.48
C LEU A 180 -14.66 -12.59 24.91
N LEU A 181 -13.83 -12.18 25.88
CA LEU A 181 -12.74 -13.01 26.43
C LEU A 181 -13.24 -14.26 27.15
N LYS A 182 -14.49 -14.27 27.61
CA LYS A 182 -15.12 -15.43 28.27
C LYS A 182 -15.96 -16.26 27.30
N ASN A 183 -16.14 -15.80 26.05
CA ASN A 183 -17.06 -16.40 25.10
C ASN A 183 -16.35 -17.44 24.20
N LYS A 184 -16.77 -18.71 24.29
CA LYS A 184 -16.19 -19.83 23.51
C LYS A 184 -16.24 -19.62 21.99
N ARG A 185 -17.30 -18.97 21.48
CA ARG A 185 -17.48 -18.71 20.04
C ARG A 185 -16.65 -17.53 19.59
N ALA A 186 -16.43 -16.53 20.44
CA ALA A 186 -15.45 -15.47 20.16
C ALA A 186 -14.02 -16.04 20.07
N TRP A 187 -13.67 -17.00 20.95
CA TRP A 187 -12.42 -17.76 20.83
C TRP A 187 -12.32 -18.57 19.54
N LEU A 188 -13.42 -19.19 19.08
CA LEU A 188 -13.43 -19.85 17.77
C LEU A 188 -13.09 -18.86 16.64
N ALA A 189 -13.69 -17.65 16.64
CA ALA A 189 -13.36 -16.64 15.64
C ALA A 189 -11.87 -16.28 15.65
N LEU A 190 -11.27 -16.11 16.84
CA LEU A 190 -9.85 -15.85 16.98
C LEU A 190 -8.99 -17.01 16.46
N ILE A 191 -9.31 -18.26 16.83
CA ILE A 191 -8.58 -19.45 16.38
C ILE A 191 -8.63 -19.56 14.86
N VAL A 192 -9.81 -19.40 14.24
CA VAL A 192 -9.97 -19.40 12.78
C VAL A 192 -9.11 -18.30 12.15
N SER A 193 -9.14 -17.09 12.70
CA SER A 193 -8.34 -15.98 12.20
C SER A 193 -6.84 -16.27 12.24
N VAL A 194 -6.35 -16.82 13.35
CA VAL A 194 -4.92 -17.14 13.56
C VAL A 194 -4.49 -18.27 12.62
N LEU A 195 -5.27 -19.35 12.52
CA LEU A 195 -4.97 -20.47 11.63
C LEU A 195 -4.91 -20.01 10.17
N LEU A 196 -5.88 -19.19 9.74
CA LEU A 196 -5.89 -18.65 8.38
C LEU A 196 -4.71 -17.72 8.12
N TYR A 197 -4.29 -16.90 9.10
CA TYR A 197 -3.19 -15.95 8.96
C TYR A 197 -1.80 -16.56 9.15
N THR A 198 -1.71 -17.80 9.64
CA THR A 198 -0.45 -18.51 9.94
C THR A 198 0.52 -18.55 8.74
N PRO A 199 0.10 -18.82 7.49
CA PRO A 199 1.03 -18.81 6.36
C PRO A 199 1.74 -17.47 6.13
N HIS A 200 1.06 -16.35 6.39
CA HIS A 200 1.70 -15.03 6.32
C HIS A 200 2.73 -14.84 7.43
N LEU A 201 2.44 -15.32 8.64
CA LEU A 201 3.39 -15.27 9.76
C LEU A 201 4.64 -16.10 9.48
N MET A 202 4.49 -17.28 8.87
CA MET A 202 5.62 -18.11 8.44
C MET A 202 6.47 -17.40 7.38
N TRP A 203 5.83 -16.81 6.36
CA TRP A 203 6.53 -16.03 5.35
C TRP A 203 7.29 -14.83 5.93
N GLN A 204 6.73 -14.15 6.94
CA GLN A 204 7.45 -13.08 7.65
C GLN A 204 8.71 -13.61 8.34
N ILE A 205 8.66 -14.80 8.95
CA ILE A 205 9.83 -15.41 9.59
C ILE A 205 10.89 -15.76 8.53
N GLU A 206 10.48 -16.38 7.42
CA GLU A 206 11.37 -16.77 6.31
C GLU A 206 12.03 -15.56 5.62
N THR A 207 11.38 -14.40 5.64
CA THR A 207 11.87 -13.14 5.05
C THR A 207 12.44 -12.17 6.09
N ASN A 208 12.80 -12.65 7.28
CA ASN A 208 13.40 -11.83 8.36
C ASN A 208 12.57 -10.58 8.73
N PHE A 209 11.24 -10.69 8.64
CA PHE A 209 10.27 -9.65 8.97
C PHE A 209 10.44 -8.36 8.16
N GLU A 210 10.94 -8.44 6.91
CA GLU A 210 11.23 -7.29 6.06
C GLU A 210 10.08 -6.27 6.01
N SER A 211 8.83 -6.72 5.86
CA SER A 211 7.69 -5.79 5.80
C SER A 211 7.44 -5.06 7.13
N VAL A 212 7.60 -5.77 8.25
CA VAL A 212 7.39 -5.19 9.59
C VAL A 212 8.52 -4.20 9.89
N LEU A 213 9.76 -4.58 9.61
CA LEU A 213 10.93 -3.71 9.75
C LEU A 213 10.80 -2.46 8.88
N PHE A 214 10.28 -2.58 7.65
CA PHE A 214 10.00 -1.43 6.80
C PHE A 214 9.04 -0.43 7.49
N HIS A 215 7.90 -0.89 8.02
CA HIS A 215 6.90 -0.01 8.66
C HIS A 215 7.36 0.59 10.00
N LEU A 216 8.26 -0.08 10.72
CA LEU A 216 8.78 0.38 12.02
C LEU A 216 10.04 1.26 11.87
N ASN A 217 10.99 0.84 11.03
CA ASN A 217 12.36 1.38 11.01
C ASN A 217 12.70 2.21 9.78
N GLU A 218 12.07 1.95 8.62
CA GLU A 218 12.41 2.63 7.35
C GLU A 218 11.38 3.67 6.91
N ARG A 219 10.19 3.69 7.50
CA ARG A 219 9.17 4.69 7.21
C ARG A 219 9.37 6.04 7.95
N PRO A 220 9.87 6.07 9.21
CA PRO A 220 10.15 7.33 9.91
C PRO A 220 11.58 7.81 9.62
N ASN A 221 11.76 8.59 8.55
CA ASN A 221 13.09 9.02 8.08
C ASN A 221 13.30 10.54 8.06
N HIS A 222 12.49 11.32 8.77
CA HIS A 222 12.65 12.77 8.82
C HIS A 222 12.42 13.30 10.23
N ALA A 223 13.09 14.39 10.57
CA ALA A 223 12.89 15.09 11.84
C ALA A 223 11.41 15.47 12.03
N TYR A 224 10.95 15.45 13.28
CA TYR A 224 9.57 15.81 13.59
C TYR A 224 9.25 17.21 13.07
N ASN A 225 8.17 17.30 12.30
CA ASN A 225 7.62 18.56 11.81
C ASN A 225 6.13 18.63 12.17
N PHE A 226 5.77 19.57 13.06
CA PHE A 226 4.39 19.71 13.54
C PHE A 226 3.38 19.86 12.39
N SER A 227 3.71 20.64 11.36
CA SER A 227 2.80 20.94 10.25
C SER A 227 2.50 19.70 9.40
N GLU A 228 3.53 18.92 9.07
CA GLU A 228 3.36 17.72 8.25
C GLU A 228 2.83 16.52 9.05
N PHE A 229 3.11 16.47 10.35
CA PHE A 229 2.84 15.30 11.18
C PHE A 229 1.54 15.44 11.95
N THR A 230 1.54 16.23 13.04
CA THR A 230 0.41 16.35 13.96
C THR A 230 -0.71 17.21 13.39
N LEU A 231 -0.40 18.34 12.76
CA LEU A 231 -1.42 19.12 12.02
C LEU A 231 -1.92 18.34 10.81
N GLY A 232 -1.01 17.70 10.06
CA GLY A 232 -1.33 16.80 8.96
C GLY A 232 -2.29 15.68 9.37
N TYR A 233 -2.12 15.10 10.57
CA TYR A 233 -3.06 14.12 11.15
C TYR A 233 -4.50 14.66 11.22
N PHE A 234 -4.71 15.86 11.79
CA PHE A 234 -6.05 16.43 11.89
C PHE A 234 -6.66 16.72 10.52
N LEU A 235 -5.85 17.26 9.59
CA LEU A 235 -6.29 17.52 8.23
C LEU A 235 -6.70 16.23 7.51
N ASN A 236 -5.86 15.19 7.60
CA ASN A 236 -6.11 13.88 6.99
C ASN A 236 -7.39 13.21 7.51
N VAL A 237 -7.66 13.28 8.82
CA VAL A 237 -8.91 12.79 9.42
C VAL A 237 -10.12 13.50 8.81
N LEU A 238 -10.06 14.82 8.65
CA LEU A 238 -11.14 15.60 8.05
C LEU A 238 -11.32 15.27 6.55
N THR A 239 -10.23 15.10 5.80
CA THR A 239 -10.25 14.82 4.37
C THR A 239 -11.02 13.54 4.02
N VAL A 240 -10.90 12.48 4.83
CA VAL A 240 -11.59 11.20 4.58
C VAL A 240 -13.11 11.34 4.59
N PHE A 241 -13.65 12.25 5.39
CA PHE A 241 -15.10 12.44 5.54
C PHE A 241 -15.68 13.51 4.60
N GLY A 242 -14.82 14.18 3.83
CA GLY A 242 -15.21 15.28 2.94
C GLY A 242 -16.01 16.36 3.66
N LEU A 243 -16.86 17.07 2.91
CA LEU A 243 -17.72 18.13 3.48
C LEU A 243 -18.72 17.60 4.51
N MET A 244 -19.06 16.31 4.45
CA MET A 244 -20.05 15.71 5.32
C MET A 244 -19.49 15.35 6.70
N GLY A 245 -18.17 15.48 6.91
CA GLY A 245 -17.53 15.41 8.23
C GLY A 245 -18.14 16.37 9.25
N ILE A 246 -18.62 17.55 8.81
CA ILE A 246 -19.32 18.53 9.67
C ILE A 246 -20.59 17.96 10.33
N LEU A 247 -21.22 16.96 9.70
CA LEU A 247 -22.37 16.26 10.25
C LEU A 247 -21.95 15.02 11.04
N ILE A 248 -21.04 14.21 10.47
CA ILE A 248 -20.68 12.90 11.02
C ILE A 248 -19.93 13.03 12.35
N PHE A 249 -18.93 13.90 12.45
CA PHE A 249 -18.12 14.01 13.68
C PHE A 249 -18.96 14.47 14.89
N PRO A 250 -19.75 15.56 14.83
CA PRO A 250 -20.55 15.97 15.97
C PRO A 250 -21.64 14.95 16.35
N LEU A 251 -22.22 14.25 15.36
CA LEU A 251 -23.18 13.18 15.64
C LEU A 251 -22.52 12.01 16.35
N SER A 252 -21.32 11.61 15.93
CA SER A 252 -20.62 10.47 16.52
C SER A 252 -20.36 10.66 18.03
N LEU A 253 -20.03 11.89 18.45
CA LEU A 253 -19.90 12.27 19.87
C LEU A 253 -21.24 12.20 20.63
N LYS A 254 -22.34 12.60 19.99
CA LYS A 254 -23.69 12.71 20.59
C LYS A 254 -24.50 11.42 20.59
N GLU A 255 -24.21 10.48 19.69
CA GLU A 255 -24.94 9.21 19.59
C GLU A 255 -24.91 8.44 20.91
N SER A 256 -26.05 7.85 21.29
CA SER A 256 -26.13 6.97 22.44
C SER A 256 -25.28 5.72 22.19
N LYS A 257 -24.49 5.33 23.19
CA LYS A 257 -23.56 4.20 23.16
C LYS A 257 -24.02 3.07 24.09
N THR A 258 -25.32 3.01 24.38
CA THR A 258 -25.93 1.98 25.25
C THR A 258 -26.03 0.63 24.57
N ASP A 259 -26.29 0.61 23.26
CA ASP A 259 -26.26 -0.60 22.44
C ASP A 259 -24.81 -1.08 22.22
N LEU A 260 -24.55 -2.37 22.43
CA LEU A 260 -23.21 -2.96 22.31
C LEU A 260 -22.62 -2.78 20.92
N PHE A 261 -23.43 -2.84 19.87
CA PHE A 261 -22.94 -2.63 18.52
C PHE A 261 -22.55 -1.17 18.29
N LYS A 262 -23.39 -0.19 18.68
CA LYS A 262 -23.01 1.23 18.65
C LYS A 262 -21.74 1.51 19.46
N LYS A 263 -21.62 0.91 20.65
CA LYS A 263 -20.42 1.01 21.50
C LYS A 263 -19.20 0.45 20.77
N ALA A 264 -19.31 -0.69 20.10
CA ALA A 264 -18.23 -1.30 19.34
C ALA A 264 -17.74 -0.43 18.17
N ASN A 265 -18.68 0.14 17.41
CA ASN A 265 -18.35 1.11 16.34
C ASN A 265 -17.60 2.33 16.92
N TRP A 266 -18.06 2.87 18.05
CA TRP A 266 -17.40 4.01 18.70
C TRP A 266 -15.99 3.68 19.18
N TYR A 267 -15.80 2.56 19.86
CA TYR A 267 -14.47 2.13 20.33
C TYR A 267 -13.52 1.80 19.18
N ALA A 268 -14.01 1.18 18.10
CA ALA A 268 -13.21 0.96 16.89
C ALA A 268 -12.71 2.27 16.29
N ALA A 269 -13.58 3.27 16.17
CA ALA A 269 -13.17 4.59 15.73
C ALA A 269 -12.16 5.25 16.69
N LEU A 270 -12.41 5.16 18.01
CA LEU A 270 -11.54 5.72 19.04
C LEU A 270 -10.14 5.11 19.03
N VAL A 271 -10.03 3.78 18.89
CA VAL A 271 -8.74 3.08 18.84
C VAL A 271 -7.94 3.49 17.60
N VAL A 272 -8.59 3.60 16.43
CA VAL A 272 -7.92 4.04 15.20
C VAL A 272 -7.44 5.50 15.31
N ILE A 273 -8.30 6.40 15.80
CA ILE A 273 -7.96 7.82 16.05
C ILE A 273 -6.80 7.91 17.03
N GLY A 274 -6.91 7.26 18.20
CA GLY A 274 -5.89 7.31 19.25
C GLY A 274 -4.55 6.74 18.80
N PHE A 275 -4.55 5.61 18.09
CA PHE A 275 -3.33 5.00 17.57
C PHE A 275 -2.61 5.92 16.58
N PHE A 276 -3.32 6.48 15.60
CA PHE A 276 -2.69 7.37 14.62
C PHE A 276 -2.33 8.75 15.17
N PHE A 277 -3.01 9.20 16.22
CA PHE A 277 -2.61 10.40 16.96
C PHE A 277 -1.28 10.18 17.68
N ILE A 278 -1.11 9.05 18.38
CA ILE A 278 0.17 8.69 19.00
C ILE A 278 1.26 8.54 17.92
N SER A 279 0.91 7.88 16.81
CA SER A 279 1.81 7.74 15.67
C SER A 279 2.24 9.08 15.06
N SER A 280 1.41 10.12 15.10
CA SER A 280 1.75 11.41 14.49
C SER A 280 2.89 12.12 15.20
N PHE A 281 3.23 11.76 16.44
CA PHE A 281 4.41 12.31 17.10
C PHE A 281 5.73 11.75 16.55
N SER A 282 5.69 10.69 15.75
CA SER A 282 6.89 10.03 15.22
C SER A 282 6.91 9.90 13.70
N LYS A 283 5.76 9.94 13.03
CA LYS A 283 5.67 9.80 11.57
C LYS A 283 4.52 10.58 10.97
N LYS A 284 4.74 11.09 9.76
CA LYS A 284 3.70 11.64 8.90
C LYS A 284 2.62 10.60 8.64
N THR A 285 1.37 10.97 8.91
CA THR A 285 0.20 10.15 8.59
C THR A 285 -0.30 10.47 7.18
N GLN A 286 -1.02 9.55 6.57
CA GLN A 286 -1.63 9.74 5.25
C GLN A 286 -3.15 9.58 5.34
N ALA A 287 -3.92 10.32 4.53
CA ALA A 287 -5.38 10.32 4.57
C ALA A 287 -5.99 8.91 4.50
N GLN A 288 -5.46 8.04 3.63
CA GLN A 288 -5.96 6.68 3.48
C GLN A 288 -5.81 5.80 4.73
N TRP A 289 -4.93 6.14 5.68
CA TRP A 289 -4.82 5.41 6.95
C TRP A 289 -6.06 5.58 7.84
N PHE A 290 -6.86 6.63 7.60
CA PHE A 290 -8.09 6.92 8.34
C PHE A 290 -9.36 6.42 7.65
N LEU A 291 -9.23 5.85 6.45
CA LEU A 291 -10.34 5.18 5.75
C LEU A 291 -11.07 4.11 6.59
N PRO A 292 -10.40 3.34 7.48
CA PRO A 292 -11.08 2.41 8.39
C PRO A 292 -12.12 3.08 9.31
N LEU A 293 -12.06 4.40 9.51
CA LEU A 293 -13.03 5.14 10.32
C LEU A 293 -14.39 5.29 9.63
N VAL A 294 -14.42 5.25 8.29
CA VAL A 294 -15.64 5.51 7.50
C VAL A 294 -16.74 4.52 7.89
N ILE A 295 -16.43 3.23 7.93
CA ILE A 295 -17.40 2.17 8.23
C ILE A 295 -18.01 2.30 9.63
N PRO A 296 -17.24 2.29 10.73
CA PRO A 296 -17.80 2.36 12.07
C PRO A 296 -18.53 3.67 12.33
N LEU A 297 -18.01 4.81 11.86
CA LEU A 297 -18.70 6.09 12.06
C LEU A 297 -19.97 6.22 11.20
N PHE A 298 -19.97 5.67 9.98
CA PHE A 298 -21.18 5.59 9.15
C PHE A 298 -22.25 4.72 9.84
N LEU A 299 -21.89 3.52 10.28
CA LEU A 299 -22.81 2.61 10.97
C LEU A 299 -23.39 3.23 12.26
N LEU A 300 -22.54 3.93 13.03
CA LEU A 300 -22.96 4.60 14.26
C LEU A 300 -23.95 5.76 14.01
N THR A 301 -23.70 6.58 12.99
CA THR A 301 -24.40 7.87 12.81
C THR A 301 -25.50 7.85 11.76
N PHE A 302 -25.60 6.80 10.94
CA PHE A 302 -26.45 6.75 9.75
C PHE A 302 -27.90 7.17 10.00
N HIS A 303 -28.57 6.56 10.98
CA HIS A 303 -30.00 6.79 11.22
C HIS A 303 -30.31 8.25 11.55
N THR A 304 -29.51 8.85 12.44
CA THR A 304 -29.66 10.26 12.82
C THR A 304 -29.25 11.20 11.69
N ALA A 305 -28.19 10.88 10.96
CA ALA A 305 -27.75 11.64 9.79
C ALA A 305 -28.82 11.65 8.69
N ALA A 306 -29.42 10.49 8.38
CA ALA A 306 -30.48 10.35 7.38
C ALA A 306 -31.74 11.14 7.79
N LYS A 307 -32.15 11.07 9.06
CA LYS A 307 -33.28 11.88 9.57
C LYS A 307 -33.00 13.38 9.46
N LYS A 308 -31.81 13.83 9.84
CA LYS A 308 -31.43 15.25 9.69
C LYS A 308 -31.41 15.69 8.24
N LEU A 309 -30.89 14.86 7.34
CA LEU A 309 -30.86 15.13 5.91
C LEU A 309 -32.28 15.20 5.32
N GLU A 310 -33.21 14.39 5.82
CA GLU A 310 -34.63 14.49 5.48
C GLU A 310 -35.30 15.76 6.04
N GLN A 311 -34.82 16.31 7.15
CA GLN A 311 -35.44 17.49 7.77
C GLN A 311 -34.82 18.82 7.33
N GLN A 312 -33.56 18.82 6.88
CA GLN A 312 -32.77 20.04 6.72
C GLN A 312 -32.23 20.20 5.30
N ASN A 313 -32.76 21.19 4.56
CA ASN A 313 -32.41 21.40 3.15
C ASN A 313 -30.93 21.74 2.93
N TYR A 314 -30.29 22.51 3.83
CA TYR A 314 -28.89 22.87 3.66
C TYR A 314 -27.95 21.65 3.68
N LEU A 315 -28.27 20.60 4.47
CA LEU A 315 -27.49 19.35 4.47
C LEU A 315 -27.58 18.64 3.12
N ARG A 316 -28.74 18.73 2.44
CA ARG A 316 -28.90 18.17 1.09
C ARG A 316 -28.09 18.94 0.07
N ILE A 317 -27.99 20.27 0.22
CA ILE A 317 -27.13 21.10 -0.62
C ILE A 317 -25.66 20.68 -0.44
N ILE A 318 -25.18 20.54 0.80
CA ILE A 318 -23.80 20.10 1.06
C ILE A 318 -23.55 18.69 0.49
N LEU A 319 -24.51 17.78 0.64
CA LEU A 319 -24.47 16.45 0.01
C LEU A 319 -24.32 16.56 -1.51
N LEU A 320 -25.19 17.33 -2.17
CA LEU A 320 -25.14 17.53 -3.63
C LEU A 320 -23.83 18.17 -4.07
N SER A 321 -23.31 19.16 -3.34
CA SER A 321 -22.01 19.78 -3.61
C SER A 321 -20.88 18.75 -3.53
N ASN A 322 -20.89 17.86 -2.54
CA ASN A 322 -19.91 16.78 -2.42
C ASN A 322 -20.00 15.81 -3.61
N LEU A 323 -21.22 15.41 -4.01
CA LEU A 323 -21.43 14.55 -5.18
C LEU A 323 -20.93 15.19 -6.48
N ILE A 324 -21.12 16.51 -6.65
CA ILE A 324 -20.60 17.25 -7.81
C ILE A 324 -19.07 17.24 -7.78
N ILE A 325 -18.44 17.54 -6.64
CA ILE A 325 -16.97 17.51 -6.50
C ILE A 325 -16.42 16.10 -6.82
N LEU A 326 -17.06 15.05 -6.30
CA LEU A 326 -16.70 13.67 -6.58
C LEU A 326 -16.83 13.35 -8.08
N GLY A 327 -17.94 13.76 -8.71
CA GLY A 327 -18.18 13.58 -10.14
C GLY A 327 -17.13 14.28 -11.00
N VAL A 328 -16.80 15.53 -10.69
CA VAL A 328 -15.75 16.29 -11.38
C VAL A 328 -14.38 15.63 -11.20
N GLY A 329 -14.04 15.17 -9.99
CA GLY A 329 -12.79 14.45 -9.73
C GLY A 329 -12.67 13.16 -10.55
N ARG A 330 -13.78 12.41 -10.69
CA ARG A 330 -13.86 11.22 -11.54
C ARG A 330 -13.65 11.54 -13.03
N LEU A 331 -14.24 12.63 -13.51
CA LEU A 331 -14.05 13.10 -14.88
C LEU A 331 -12.60 13.50 -15.15
N PHE A 332 -11.95 14.22 -14.23
CA PHE A 332 -10.53 14.57 -14.37
C PHE A 332 -9.63 13.33 -14.40
N LEU A 333 -9.90 12.32 -13.57
CA LEU A 333 -9.15 11.06 -13.59
C LEU A 333 -9.27 10.32 -14.94
N ALA A 334 -10.48 10.27 -15.51
CA ALA A 334 -10.76 9.57 -16.77
C ALA A 334 -10.26 10.31 -18.00
N PHE A 335 -10.31 11.64 -18.00
CA PHE A 335 -10.13 12.43 -19.21
C PHE A 335 -9.02 13.48 -19.04
N GLU A 336 -7.85 13.17 -19.57
CA GLU A 336 -6.65 14.03 -19.53
C GLU A 336 -6.90 15.44 -20.09
N HIS A 337 -7.63 15.55 -21.21
CA HIS A 337 -7.85 16.81 -21.94
C HIS A 337 -8.72 17.85 -21.20
N ILE A 338 -9.54 17.43 -20.23
CA ILE A 338 -10.34 18.36 -19.41
C ILE A 338 -9.77 18.55 -18.00
N SER A 339 -8.75 17.78 -17.62
CA SER A 339 -8.14 17.90 -16.30
C SER A 339 -7.31 19.18 -16.24
N PRO A 340 -7.50 20.05 -15.24
CA PRO A 340 -6.71 21.28 -15.10
C PRO A 340 -5.25 21.01 -14.69
N ILE A 341 -4.96 19.77 -14.29
CA ILE A 341 -3.64 19.31 -13.84
C ILE A 341 -3.30 17.97 -14.48
N ALA A 342 -2.02 17.71 -14.71
CA ALA A 342 -1.55 16.38 -15.10
C ALA A 342 -1.72 15.43 -13.91
N LEU A 343 -2.65 14.47 -14.03
CA LEU A 343 -2.84 13.45 -13.01
C LEU A 343 -1.94 12.26 -13.28
N GLU A 344 -1.65 11.50 -12.23
CA GLU A 344 -0.78 10.33 -12.30
C GLU A 344 -1.20 9.37 -13.42
N THR A 345 -2.51 9.10 -13.53
CA THR A 345 -3.14 8.14 -14.45
C THR A 345 -2.99 8.47 -15.94
N HIS A 346 -2.58 9.69 -16.30
CA HIS A 346 -2.59 10.20 -17.68
C HIS A 346 -1.30 9.89 -18.43
N GLY A 347 -1.30 9.73 -19.76
CA GLY A 347 -0.06 9.65 -20.56
C GLY A 347 0.92 8.48 -20.32
N HIS A 348 0.62 7.50 -19.44
CA HIS A 348 1.53 6.36 -19.20
C HIS A 348 1.79 5.52 -20.45
N SER A 349 0.74 5.07 -21.13
CA SER A 349 0.84 4.24 -22.33
C SER A 349 1.68 4.90 -23.43
N LYS A 350 1.49 6.19 -23.68
CA LYS A 350 2.26 6.95 -24.69
C LYS A 350 3.74 7.00 -24.35
N TRP A 351 4.08 7.31 -23.10
CA TRP A 351 5.47 7.38 -22.65
C TRP A 351 6.15 6.00 -22.66
N VAL A 352 5.46 4.96 -22.19
CA VAL A 352 6.01 3.59 -22.17
C VAL A 352 6.26 3.08 -23.59
N LYS A 353 5.33 3.30 -24.53
CA LYS A 353 5.54 2.90 -25.94
C LYS A 353 6.77 3.57 -26.56
N ALA A 354 6.96 4.87 -26.32
CA ALA A 354 8.13 5.60 -26.81
C ALA A 354 9.43 5.11 -26.16
N LEU A 355 9.41 4.80 -24.86
CA LEU A 355 10.57 4.22 -24.16
C LEU A 355 10.89 2.82 -24.69
N ALA A 356 9.88 1.96 -24.86
CA ALA A 356 10.04 0.60 -25.36
C ALA A 356 10.60 0.57 -26.78
N GLN A 357 10.18 1.50 -27.64
CA GLN A 357 10.74 1.64 -28.99
C GLN A 357 12.24 1.96 -28.96
N LYS A 358 12.69 2.82 -28.03
CA LYS A 358 14.11 3.16 -27.87
C LYS A 358 14.91 2.04 -27.18
N ALA A 359 14.29 1.35 -26.22
CA ALA A 359 14.92 0.23 -25.52
C ALA A 359 15.11 -0.98 -26.44
N GLY A 360 14.20 -1.23 -27.39
CA GLY A 360 14.21 -2.44 -28.21
C GLY A 360 13.85 -3.65 -27.35
N ASP A 361 14.61 -4.75 -27.50
CA ASP A 361 14.43 -5.97 -26.71
C ASP A 361 15.24 -5.98 -25.40
N ARG A 362 16.01 -4.92 -25.14
CA ARG A 362 16.89 -4.81 -23.98
C ARG A 362 16.06 -4.57 -22.72
N PRO A 363 16.31 -5.31 -21.62
CA PRO A 363 15.67 -5.01 -20.34
C PRO A 363 16.00 -3.60 -19.88
N VAL A 364 15.02 -2.96 -19.21
CA VAL A 364 15.19 -1.58 -18.72
C VAL A 364 15.39 -1.56 -17.21
N LEU A 365 16.48 -0.97 -16.77
CA LEU A 365 16.80 -0.78 -15.36
C LEU A 365 16.48 0.66 -14.96
N PHE A 366 15.45 0.84 -14.13
CA PHE A 366 15.02 2.16 -13.67
C PHE A 366 15.78 2.57 -12.42
N LYS A 367 16.51 3.68 -12.48
CA LYS A 367 17.18 4.24 -11.31
C LYS A 367 16.17 4.83 -10.33
N ASN A 368 16.18 4.36 -9.08
CA ASN A 368 15.36 4.83 -7.96
C ASN A 368 13.86 4.95 -8.28
N SER A 369 13.29 3.97 -8.98
CA SER A 369 11.86 4.02 -9.31
C SER A 369 11.26 2.66 -9.62
N TYR A 370 10.83 1.96 -8.57
CA TYR A 370 9.98 0.78 -8.69
C TYR A 370 8.65 1.09 -9.37
N GLN A 371 8.15 2.31 -9.15
CA GLN A 371 6.91 2.83 -9.73
C GLN A 371 6.97 2.92 -11.27
N ARG A 372 8.06 3.49 -11.83
CA ARG A 372 8.23 3.54 -13.29
C ARG A 372 8.56 2.17 -13.87
N ALA A 373 9.33 1.36 -13.16
CA ALA A 373 9.59 -0.03 -13.57
C ALA A 373 8.30 -0.84 -13.69
N SER A 374 7.39 -0.75 -12.72
CA SER A 374 6.13 -1.51 -12.75
C SER A 374 5.19 -1.03 -13.85
N ILE A 375 5.06 0.29 -14.03
CA ILE A 375 4.31 0.89 -15.15
C ILE A 375 4.89 0.44 -16.51
N TYR A 376 6.21 0.45 -16.65
CA TYR A 376 6.86 0.01 -17.88
C TYR A 376 6.55 -1.44 -18.21
N GLN A 377 6.73 -2.35 -17.25
CA GLN A 377 6.44 -3.78 -17.44
C GLN A 377 4.97 -4.00 -17.79
N PHE A 378 4.04 -3.35 -17.09
CA PHE A 378 2.61 -3.50 -17.35
C PHE A 378 2.23 -3.09 -18.78
N TYR A 379 2.67 -1.91 -19.23
CA TYR A 379 2.24 -1.35 -20.52
C TYR A 379 3.05 -1.84 -21.72
N SER A 380 4.30 -2.28 -21.54
CA SER A 380 5.15 -2.80 -22.63
C SER A 380 5.20 -4.31 -22.71
N GLY A 381 4.93 -5.02 -21.61
CA GLY A 381 5.22 -6.46 -21.48
C GLY A 381 6.71 -6.81 -21.46
N GLN A 382 7.60 -5.81 -21.55
CA GLN A 382 9.05 -6.03 -21.53
C GLN A 382 9.60 -6.13 -20.11
N LYS A 383 10.74 -6.80 -19.99
CA LYS A 383 11.46 -6.96 -18.73
C LYS A 383 11.99 -5.62 -18.22
N ALA A 384 11.77 -5.35 -16.95
CA ALA A 384 12.39 -4.22 -16.27
C ALA A 384 12.57 -4.45 -14.78
N SER A 385 13.50 -3.71 -14.18
CA SER A 385 13.72 -3.72 -12.73
C SER A 385 14.03 -2.32 -12.20
N SER A 386 14.03 -2.17 -10.88
CA SER A 386 14.42 -0.92 -10.20
C SER A 386 15.77 -1.07 -9.54
N LEU A 387 16.77 -0.33 -10.00
CA LEU A 387 18.05 -0.20 -9.30
C LEU A 387 17.92 0.86 -8.22
N ASN A 388 18.03 0.44 -6.96
CA ASN A 388 17.87 1.33 -5.82
C ASN A 388 19.26 1.81 -5.39
N GLU A 389 19.50 3.12 -5.43
CA GLU A 389 20.71 3.75 -4.89
C GLU A 389 20.68 3.83 -3.36
N ILE A 390 21.84 4.01 -2.73
CA ILE A 390 22.01 4.09 -1.27
C ILE A 390 21.08 5.09 -0.55
N ARG A 391 20.68 6.16 -1.25
CA ARG A 391 19.75 7.21 -0.79
C ARG A 391 18.26 6.85 -0.96
N TYR A 392 17.97 5.79 -1.69
CA TYR A 392 16.60 5.36 -1.97
C TYR A 392 16.15 4.30 -0.94
N ARG A 393 14.88 3.91 -1.00
CA ARG A 393 14.34 2.82 -0.17
C ARG A 393 14.43 1.49 -0.92
N ASN A 394 14.45 0.39 -0.17
CA ASN A 394 14.24 -0.92 -0.77
C ASN A 394 12.77 -1.09 -1.22
N ASN A 395 12.53 -2.11 -2.04
CA ASN A 395 11.24 -2.46 -2.61
C ASN A 395 11.25 -3.91 -3.12
N GLN A 396 10.12 -4.39 -3.65
CA GLN A 396 9.95 -5.77 -4.09
C GLN A 396 10.89 -6.18 -5.23
N TYR A 397 11.38 -5.24 -6.05
CA TYR A 397 12.42 -5.58 -7.04
C TYR A 397 13.73 -5.99 -6.37
N GLY A 398 14.10 -5.30 -5.28
CA GLY A 398 15.27 -5.68 -4.48
C GLY A 398 15.06 -7.05 -3.82
N LEU A 399 13.86 -7.31 -3.27
CA LEU A 399 13.53 -8.59 -2.63
C LEU A 399 13.49 -9.77 -3.63
N ARG A 400 12.94 -9.57 -4.83
CA ARG A 400 12.92 -10.60 -5.89
C ARG A 400 14.27 -10.82 -6.55
N GLY A 401 15.13 -9.80 -6.52
CA GLY A 401 16.47 -9.82 -7.10
C GLY A 401 16.52 -9.47 -8.58
N TYR A 402 17.73 -9.54 -9.12
CA TYR A 402 18.08 -9.02 -10.45
C TYR A 402 18.48 -10.11 -11.44
N GLU A 403 17.99 -11.34 -11.27
CA GLU A 403 18.38 -12.51 -12.10
C GLU A 403 18.21 -12.26 -13.61
N GLU A 404 17.06 -11.73 -14.02
CA GLU A 404 16.81 -11.45 -15.44
C GLU A 404 17.70 -10.35 -16.00
N ILE A 405 18.05 -9.37 -15.17
CA ILE A 405 18.94 -8.26 -15.54
C ILE A 405 20.37 -8.78 -15.68
N ARG A 406 20.82 -9.65 -14.76
CA ARG A 406 22.15 -10.30 -14.84
C ARG A 406 22.30 -11.23 -16.04
N ALA A 407 21.22 -11.90 -16.44
CA ALA A 407 21.24 -12.82 -17.56
C ALA A 407 21.27 -12.11 -18.93
N ALA A 408 20.98 -10.81 -18.98
CA ALA A 408 20.97 -10.04 -20.21
C ALA A 408 22.38 -9.62 -20.64
N LYS A 409 22.67 -9.73 -21.94
CA LYS A 409 23.93 -9.25 -22.53
C LYS A 409 24.05 -7.73 -22.46
N GLU A 410 22.94 -7.04 -22.66
CA GLU A 410 22.86 -5.59 -22.64
C GLU A 410 21.57 -5.14 -21.95
N VAL A 411 21.67 -4.10 -21.13
CA VAL A 411 20.57 -3.53 -20.34
C VAL A 411 20.59 -2.02 -20.53
N VAL A 412 19.42 -1.38 -20.55
CA VAL A 412 19.31 0.07 -20.60
C VAL A 412 19.08 0.63 -19.19
N LEU A 413 20.04 1.35 -18.64
CA LEU A 413 19.86 2.13 -17.42
C LEU A 413 19.15 3.45 -17.75
N LEU A 414 17.96 3.63 -17.18
CA LEU A 414 17.21 4.86 -17.29
C LEU A 414 17.45 5.75 -16.07
N GLU A 415 18.10 6.90 -16.29
CA GLU A 415 18.42 7.84 -15.21
C GLU A 415 18.27 9.31 -15.60
N LYS A 416 18.06 10.16 -14.59
CA LYS A 416 18.19 11.62 -14.75
C LYS A 416 19.68 11.96 -14.57
N THR A 417 20.39 12.21 -15.67
CA THR A 417 21.78 12.67 -15.67
C THR A 417 21.92 13.99 -16.43
N ARG A 418 23.05 14.68 -16.26
CA ARG A 418 23.42 15.85 -17.07
C ARG A 418 24.23 15.47 -18.31
N GLU A 419 24.62 14.21 -18.42
CA GLU A 419 25.39 13.69 -19.55
C GLU A 419 24.50 13.60 -20.79
N LYS A 420 24.71 14.51 -21.74
CA LYS A 420 23.97 14.58 -23.01
C LYS A 420 24.46 13.59 -24.07
N ALA A 421 25.38 12.70 -23.71
CA ALA A 421 26.00 11.76 -24.64
C ALA A 421 25.08 10.58 -25.01
N PHE A 422 23.97 10.39 -24.29
CA PHE A 422 23.05 9.29 -24.50
C PHE A 422 21.72 9.75 -25.08
N ASP A 423 21.04 8.82 -25.72
CA ASP A 423 19.65 8.98 -26.12
C ASP A 423 18.78 9.39 -24.93
N SER A 424 17.82 10.29 -25.15
CA SER A 424 16.93 10.74 -24.09
C SER A 424 15.46 10.57 -24.43
N ILE A 425 14.63 10.63 -23.39
CA ILE A 425 13.17 10.64 -23.46
C ILE A 425 12.63 11.64 -22.42
N ALA A 426 11.68 12.47 -22.84
CA ALA A 426 10.97 13.36 -21.94
C ALA A 426 9.87 12.62 -21.19
N TYR A 427 9.75 12.89 -19.89
CA TYR A 427 8.61 12.46 -19.07
C TYR A 427 7.49 13.51 -19.10
N LYS A 428 6.35 13.20 -18.50
CA LYS A 428 5.15 14.06 -18.50
C LYS A 428 5.39 15.45 -17.91
N ASP A 429 6.35 15.57 -16.99
CA ASP A 429 6.78 16.82 -16.35
C ASP A 429 7.89 17.56 -17.13
N ASN A 430 8.12 17.18 -18.39
CA ASN A 430 9.24 17.62 -19.24
C ASN A 430 10.65 17.29 -18.70
N SER A 431 10.76 16.49 -17.63
CA SER A 431 12.07 16.03 -17.20
C SER A 431 12.65 15.02 -18.18
N LEU A 432 13.93 15.20 -18.54
CA LEU A 432 14.64 14.32 -19.45
C LEU A 432 15.25 13.15 -18.67
N PHE A 433 14.99 11.95 -19.18
CA PHE A 433 15.65 10.72 -18.77
C PHE A 433 16.55 10.25 -19.90
N TYR A 434 17.75 9.80 -19.56
CA TYR A 434 18.74 9.31 -20.52
C TYR A 434 18.81 7.79 -20.44
N LEU A 435 19.01 7.16 -21.60
CA LEU A 435 19.08 5.73 -21.80
C LEU A 435 20.55 5.34 -21.95
N LYS A 436 21.20 5.01 -20.83
CA LYS A 436 22.60 4.58 -20.82
C LYS A 436 22.67 3.06 -21.06
N PRO A 437 23.28 2.59 -22.15
CA PRO A 437 23.50 1.16 -22.36
C PRO A 437 24.53 0.63 -21.35
N LEU A 438 24.29 -0.57 -20.83
CA LEU A 438 25.17 -1.29 -19.93
C LEU A 438 25.38 -2.70 -20.46
N GLU A 439 26.63 -3.09 -20.65
CA GLU A 439 27.00 -4.45 -21.05
C GLU A 439 27.18 -5.31 -19.80
N THR A 440 26.40 -6.40 -19.71
CA THR A 440 26.49 -7.41 -18.63
C THR A 440 26.61 -6.82 -17.20
N PRO A 441 25.65 -6.01 -16.73
CA PRO A 441 25.77 -5.32 -15.45
C PRO A 441 25.80 -6.30 -14.26
N ARG A 442 26.82 -6.19 -13.42
CA ARG A 442 26.96 -7.00 -12.20
C ARG A 442 26.23 -6.36 -11.01
N ILE A 443 25.08 -6.93 -10.68
CA ILE A 443 24.22 -6.51 -9.54
C ILE A 443 23.94 -7.75 -8.68
N TYR A 444 24.24 -7.71 -7.38
CA TYR A 444 24.15 -8.86 -6.47
C TYR A 444 23.38 -8.51 -5.20
N GLU A 445 22.06 -8.69 -5.21
CA GLU A 445 21.17 -8.38 -4.08
C GLU A 445 21.40 -9.24 -2.82
N LYS A 446 21.98 -10.44 -2.96
CA LYS A 446 22.27 -11.35 -1.84
C LYS A 446 23.73 -11.30 -1.40
N LEU A 447 24.47 -10.28 -1.83
CA LEU A 447 25.80 -9.98 -1.30
C LEU A 447 25.63 -9.03 -0.10
N ILE A 448 25.69 -9.59 1.11
CA ILE A 448 25.18 -8.95 2.33
C ILE A 448 26.35 -8.62 3.27
N TRP A 449 26.47 -7.35 3.65
CA TRP A 449 27.35 -6.93 4.73
C TRP A 449 26.82 -7.42 6.07
N LYS A 450 27.68 -7.91 6.96
CA LYS A 450 27.39 -8.24 8.36
C LYS A 450 28.38 -7.53 9.27
N TYR A 451 27.92 -7.08 10.43
CA TYR A 451 28.81 -6.51 11.45
C TYR A 451 28.42 -7.09 12.81
N GLU A 452 29.25 -8.00 13.29
CA GLU A 452 29.04 -8.79 14.50
C GLU A 452 30.35 -8.76 15.31
N ASP A 453 30.26 -8.58 16.62
CA ASP A 453 31.40 -8.57 17.55
C ASP A 453 32.59 -7.66 17.15
N GLY A 454 32.31 -6.55 16.48
CA GLY A 454 33.32 -5.58 16.02
C GLY A 454 34.02 -5.95 14.71
N ALA A 455 33.67 -7.09 14.11
CA ALA A 455 34.16 -7.54 12.82
C ALA A 455 33.15 -7.21 11.71
N LEU A 456 33.62 -6.56 10.65
CA LEU A 456 32.85 -6.37 9.42
C LEU A 456 33.12 -7.57 8.51
N SER A 457 32.08 -8.15 7.93
CA SER A 457 32.21 -9.24 6.96
C SER A 457 31.23 -9.09 5.81
N LEU A 458 31.55 -9.74 4.69
CA LEU A 458 30.71 -9.81 3.50
C LEU A 458 30.32 -11.26 3.25
N HIS A 459 29.02 -11.53 3.20
CA HIS A 459 28.47 -12.86 2.97
C HIS A 459 27.86 -12.98 1.57
N ASN A 460 28.20 -14.05 0.85
CA ASN A 460 27.57 -14.39 -0.42
C ASN A 460 26.38 -15.34 -0.20
N GLY A 461 25.16 -14.80 -0.21
CA GLY A 461 23.92 -15.56 -0.15
C GLY A 461 23.42 -16.10 -1.50
N HIS A 462 24.18 -15.93 -2.59
CA HIS A 462 23.87 -16.54 -3.89
C HIS A 462 24.35 -18.00 -3.95
N SER A 463 23.75 -18.77 -4.86
CA SER A 463 24.14 -20.16 -5.16
C SER A 463 25.32 -20.28 -6.14
N PHE A 464 25.93 -19.15 -6.52
CA PHE A 464 27.04 -19.07 -7.48
C PHE A 464 28.16 -18.16 -6.96
N ALA A 465 29.39 -18.40 -7.44
CA ALA A 465 30.56 -17.61 -7.09
C ALA A 465 30.49 -16.21 -7.73
N ILE A 466 30.93 -15.19 -6.99
CA ILE A 466 30.93 -13.80 -7.45
C ILE A 466 32.37 -13.33 -7.61
N ALA A 467 32.76 -13.00 -8.83
CA ALA A 467 34.04 -12.37 -9.10
C ALA A 467 34.06 -10.93 -8.57
N LEU A 468 35.00 -10.64 -7.66
CA LEU A 468 35.12 -9.35 -6.99
C LEU A 468 35.99 -8.37 -7.77
N LYS A 469 36.52 -8.71 -8.95
CA LYS A 469 37.35 -7.80 -9.76
C LYS A 469 36.60 -6.53 -10.17
N GLY A 470 37.23 -5.36 -10.02
CA GLY A 470 36.68 -4.08 -10.52
C GLY A 470 35.44 -3.61 -9.77
N PHE A 471 35.29 -4.02 -8.51
CA PHE A 471 34.29 -3.48 -7.61
C PHE A 471 34.74 -2.16 -7.01
N GLU A 472 33.79 -1.34 -6.59
CA GLU A 472 34.01 -0.13 -5.81
C GLU A 472 33.23 -0.24 -4.50
N LEU A 473 33.92 -0.01 -3.38
CA LEU A 473 33.28 0.10 -2.08
C LEU A 473 32.88 1.55 -1.85
N ASN A 474 31.60 1.77 -1.58
CA ASN A 474 31.06 3.09 -1.26
C ASN A 474 30.51 3.10 0.17
N LEU A 475 30.83 4.15 0.92
CA LEU A 475 30.33 4.38 2.26
C LEU A 475 29.43 5.63 2.26
N ALA A 476 28.16 5.46 2.57
CA ALA A 476 27.25 6.58 2.83
C ALA A 476 27.08 6.85 4.32
N ARG A 477 27.16 8.12 4.66
CA ARG A 477 26.88 8.64 6.00
C ARG A 477 25.43 9.09 6.09
N LEU A 478 24.78 8.76 7.20
CA LEU A 478 23.40 9.10 7.48
C LEU A 478 23.28 9.81 8.84
N ASN A 479 22.42 10.83 8.92
CA ASN A 479 22.16 11.51 10.19
C ASN A 479 21.31 10.67 11.16
N ALA A 480 20.96 11.23 12.32
CA ALA A 480 20.17 10.53 13.34
C ALA A 480 18.76 10.11 12.88
N TYR A 481 18.26 10.74 11.81
CA TYR A 481 16.98 10.44 11.16
C TYR A 481 17.14 9.55 9.92
N LYS A 482 18.33 8.96 9.72
CA LYS A 482 18.69 8.12 8.56
C LYS A 482 18.64 8.87 7.21
N GLU A 483 18.70 10.20 7.23
CA GLU A 483 18.78 11.01 6.03
C GLU A 483 20.21 11.01 5.48
N PHE A 484 20.34 10.95 4.17
CA PHE A 484 21.62 10.88 3.47
C PHE A 484 22.42 12.18 3.62
N LEU A 485 23.63 12.10 4.19
CA LEU A 485 24.54 13.23 4.36
C LEU A 485 25.59 13.32 3.23
N GLY A 486 25.90 12.18 2.62
CA GLY A 486 26.93 12.08 1.57
C GLY A 486 27.47 10.67 1.47
N ALA A 487 28.07 10.33 0.34
CA ALA A 487 28.78 9.08 0.13
C ALA A 487 30.18 9.36 -0.42
N GLU A 488 31.12 8.50 -0.06
CA GLU A 488 32.48 8.50 -0.56
C GLU A 488 32.88 7.10 -1.01
N SER A 489 33.69 7.04 -2.07
CA SER A 489 34.29 5.78 -2.54
C SER A 489 35.56 5.52 -1.75
N ILE A 490 35.73 4.29 -1.27
CA ILE A 490 36.88 3.85 -0.49
C ILE A 490 37.90 3.26 -1.45
N SER A 491 38.93 4.05 -1.80
CA SER A 491 39.93 3.70 -2.82
C SER A 491 40.85 2.55 -2.43
N ASP A 492 41.15 2.40 -1.14
CA ASP A 492 42.23 1.52 -0.66
C ASP A 492 41.70 0.14 -0.23
N PHE A 493 40.47 -0.18 -0.64
CA PHE A 493 39.78 -1.38 -0.20
C PHE A 493 39.88 -2.50 -1.24
N GLN A 494 40.51 -3.63 -0.87
CA GLN A 494 40.56 -4.84 -1.69
C GLN A 494 40.21 -6.08 -0.85
N PHE A 495 39.55 -7.05 -1.47
CA PHE A 495 39.33 -8.36 -0.89
C PHE A 495 40.56 -9.25 -1.10
N GLU A 496 40.93 -10.01 -0.08
CA GLU A 496 41.92 -11.09 -0.20
C GLU A 496 41.28 -12.28 -0.94
N GLY A 497 41.25 -12.22 -2.27
CA GLY A 497 40.66 -13.24 -3.14
C GLY A 497 39.99 -12.65 -4.37
N GLY A 498 40.10 -13.32 -5.52
CA GLY A 498 39.50 -12.86 -6.77
C GLY A 498 37.97 -13.06 -6.85
N GLN A 499 37.41 -13.90 -5.98
CA GLN A 499 35.99 -14.24 -5.95
C GLN A 499 35.53 -14.65 -4.55
N ILE A 500 34.22 -14.57 -4.30
CA ILE A 500 33.55 -15.09 -3.10
C ILE A 500 32.63 -16.26 -3.49
N GLU A 501 32.87 -17.42 -2.91
CA GLU A 501 32.13 -18.66 -3.19
C GLU A 501 30.71 -18.64 -2.60
N PRO A 502 29.78 -19.47 -3.11
CA PRO A 502 28.43 -19.60 -2.54
C PRO A 502 28.47 -19.91 -1.03
N GLY A 503 27.73 -19.14 -0.23
CA GLY A 503 27.67 -19.32 1.23
C GLY A 503 28.92 -18.88 1.98
N GLN A 504 29.99 -18.47 1.28
CA GLN A 504 31.21 -18.00 1.92
C GLN A 504 30.99 -16.63 2.58
N THR A 505 31.68 -16.42 3.69
CA THR A 505 31.77 -15.13 4.38
C THR A 505 33.24 -14.70 4.38
N LEU A 506 33.52 -13.51 3.86
CA LEU A 506 34.84 -12.91 3.86
C LEU A 506 34.90 -11.85 4.97
N GLU A 507 35.87 -11.98 5.87
CA GLU A 507 36.16 -10.92 6.83
C GLU A 507 36.78 -9.71 6.12
N VAL A 508 36.43 -8.54 6.61
CA VAL A 508 36.77 -7.27 5.99
C VAL A 508 37.46 -6.36 6.97
N ASN A 509 38.61 -5.82 6.57
CA ASN A 509 39.31 -4.80 7.35
C ASN A 509 38.42 -3.57 7.52
N SER A 510 37.97 -3.34 8.75
CA SER A 510 37.07 -2.25 9.13
C SER A 510 37.80 -0.93 9.47
N ALA A 511 39.10 -0.81 9.19
CA ALA A 511 39.89 0.39 9.53
C ALA A 511 39.31 1.69 8.94
N PHE A 512 38.72 1.62 7.74
CA PHE A 512 38.07 2.77 7.09
C PHE A 512 36.84 3.27 7.88
N LEU A 513 36.19 2.40 8.68
CA LEU A 513 35.08 2.80 9.56
C LEU A 513 35.53 3.73 10.71
N ARG A 514 36.82 3.76 11.06
CA ARG A 514 37.33 4.67 12.12
C ARG A 514 37.16 6.15 11.76
N ASN A 515 37.06 6.48 10.47
CA ASN A 515 36.85 7.83 9.97
C ASN A 515 35.36 8.25 9.96
N VAL A 516 34.44 7.34 10.29
CA VAL A 516 32.98 7.56 10.31
C VAL A 516 32.50 8.16 11.65
N LYS A 517 33.44 8.58 12.50
CA LYS A 517 33.30 8.93 13.93
C LYS A 517 32.23 9.97 14.34
N HIS A 518 31.44 10.50 13.42
CA HIS A 518 30.40 11.50 13.71
C HIS A 518 29.04 11.21 13.06
N SER A 519 28.88 10.06 12.38
CA SER A 519 27.62 9.68 11.75
C SER A 519 26.90 8.62 12.60
N PRO A 520 25.70 8.86 13.14
CA PRO A 520 24.98 7.88 13.96
C PRO A 520 24.54 6.63 13.17
N PHE A 521 24.43 6.75 11.85
CA PHE A 521 24.17 5.63 10.95
C PHE A 521 25.09 5.72 9.73
N PHE A 522 25.41 4.57 9.14
CA PHE A 522 26.06 4.49 7.83
C PHE A 522 25.53 3.30 7.02
N LYS A 523 25.73 3.36 5.70
CA LYS A 523 25.42 2.30 4.76
C LYS A 523 26.66 2.01 3.92
N LEU A 524 26.94 0.73 3.68
CA LEU A 524 27.96 0.29 2.73
C LEU A 524 27.32 -0.10 1.41
N SER A 525 28.02 0.07 0.29
CA SER A 525 27.53 -0.37 -1.01
C SER A 525 28.69 -0.91 -1.81
N LEU A 526 28.43 -2.01 -2.53
CA LEU A 526 29.34 -2.57 -3.50
C LEU A 526 28.76 -2.31 -4.88
N THR A 527 29.52 -1.61 -5.71
CA THR A 527 29.18 -1.37 -7.11
C THR A 527 30.19 -2.00 -8.02
N PHE A 528 29.72 -2.32 -9.21
CA PHE A 528 30.51 -2.90 -10.28
C PHE A 528 30.23 -2.12 -11.56
N ASP A 529 31.21 -2.06 -12.45
CA ASP A 529 31.02 -1.66 -13.85
C ASP A 529 30.42 -0.24 -14.02
N GLY A 530 30.78 0.69 -13.12
CA GLY A 530 30.31 2.08 -13.16
C GLY A 530 28.81 2.25 -12.87
N LEU A 531 28.18 1.24 -12.26
CA LEU A 531 26.84 1.37 -11.71
C LEU A 531 26.83 2.34 -10.51
N PRO A 532 25.75 3.11 -10.32
CA PRO A 532 25.65 4.00 -9.17
C PRO A 532 25.62 3.21 -7.85
N PRO A 533 26.14 3.78 -6.74
CA PRO A 533 26.11 3.18 -5.39
C PRO A 533 24.72 2.70 -5.01
N ASN A 534 24.51 1.37 -5.07
CA ASN A 534 23.22 0.74 -4.85
C ASN A 534 22.98 0.40 -3.36
N ILE A 535 21.73 0.08 -3.00
CA ILE A 535 21.40 -0.47 -1.68
C ILE A 535 21.80 -1.96 -1.69
N GLN A 536 23.08 -2.24 -1.50
CA GLN A 536 23.55 -3.54 -1.01
C GLN A 536 23.98 -3.44 0.47
N GLY A 537 23.50 -2.40 1.15
CA GLY A 537 24.04 -1.92 2.41
C GLY A 537 23.20 -2.19 3.63
N LEU A 538 23.77 -2.94 4.55
CA LEU A 538 23.39 -2.94 5.96
C LEU A 538 23.33 -1.50 6.47
N SER A 539 22.20 -1.09 7.06
CA SER A 539 22.13 0.16 7.83
C SER A 539 22.64 -0.15 9.23
N LEU A 540 23.92 0.15 9.46
CA LEU A 540 24.52 -0.07 10.78
C LEU A 540 24.33 1.17 11.64
N LYS A 541 23.88 0.94 12.86
CA LYS A 541 23.94 1.95 13.93
C LYS A 541 25.40 2.04 14.35
N ASN A 542 25.96 3.23 14.33
CA ASN A 542 27.27 3.48 14.93
C ASN A 542 27.11 3.29 16.45
N GLN A 543 27.67 2.20 16.99
CA GLN A 543 27.66 1.89 18.42
C GLN A 543 28.91 2.45 19.08
#